data_AF-A0A3A6NLM4-F1
#
_entry.id   AF-A0A3A6NLM4-F1
#
_cell.length_a   1.000
_cell.length_b   1.000
_cell.length_c   1.000
_cell.angle_alpha   90.00
_cell.angle_beta   90.00
_cell.angle_gamma   90.00
#
_symmetry.space_group_name_H-M   'P 1'
#
loop_
_entity.id
_entity.type
_entity.pdbx_description
1 polymer ?
#
loop_
_entity_poly.entity_id
_entity_poly.type
_entity_poly.pdbx_seq_one_letter_code
_entity_poly.pdbx_strand_id
1 'polypeptide(L)'
;MPIGQRNAGRNRVLVPGAQQVLENFKYEIANEIGLTNYAGVDKGELTSRQNGYVGGYMVRKMIQQVEDQMANGTIQTSQLAQQPAPKSPAGTTQLL
;
A
#
# COMPACT_ATOMS: atom_id res chain seq x y z
N MET A 1 9.44 23.83 24.23
CA MET A 1 9.38 22.39 23.93
C MET A 1 9.45 22.20 22.42
N PRO A 2 10.39 21.42 21.87
CA PRO A 2 10.45 21.14 20.43
C PRO A 2 9.43 20.06 20.03
N ILE A 3 8.69 20.32 18.96
CA ILE A 3 7.68 19.42 18.41
C ILE A 3 8.42 18.27 17.72
N GLY A 4 8.23 17.04 18.21
CA GLY A 4 8.84 15.84 17.64
C GLY A 4 8.46 15.69 16.17
N GLN A 5 9.47 15.68 15.31
CA GLN A 5 9.34 15.43 13.89
C GLN A 5 8.69 14.05 13.71
N ARG A 6 7.40 14.05 13.35
CA ARG A 6 6.66 12.82 13.06
C ARG A 6 7.41 12.12 11.94
N ASN A 7 8.05 10.99 12.27
CA ASN A 7 8.55 10.05 11.28
C ASN A 7 7.37 9.69 10.38
N ALA A 8 7.26 10.34 9.23
CA ALA A 8 6.41 9.89 8.15
C ALA A 8 7.01 8.55 7.72
N GLY A 9 6.51 7.47 8.31
CA GLY A 9 6.86 6.10 7.95
C GLY A 9 6.58 5.94 6.47
N ARG A 10 7.62 6.16 5.66
CA ARG A 10 7.55 6.07 4.22
C ARG A 10 7.39 4.59 3.93
N ASN A 11 6.15 4.13 3.82
CA ASN A 11 5.86 2.78 3.39
C ASN A 11 6.54 2.60 2.03
N ARG A 12 7.67 1.91 2.02
CA ARG A 12 8.46 1.73 0.80
C ARG A 12 7.83 0.61 0.02
N VAL A 13 7.55 0.86 -1.26
CA VAL A 13 7.10 -0.16 -2.18
C VAL A 13 8.17 -1.25 -2.23
N LEU A 14 7.77 -2.50 -2.00
CA LEU A 14 8.69 -3.65 -1.91
C LEU A 14 9.28 -4.01 -3.28
N VAL A 15 8.55 -3.72 -4.35
CA VAL A 15 8.95 -3.94 -5.75
C VAL A 15 9.36 -2.60 -6.37
N PRO A 16 10.64 -2.40 -6.70
CA PRO A 16 11.09 -1.21 -7.42
C PRO A 16 10.30 -1.04 -8.74
N GLY A 17 9.85 0.18 -9.03
CA GLY A 17 9.06 0.48 -10.23
C GLY A 17 7.55 0.28 -10.09
N ALA A 18 7.07 -0.46 -9.08
CA ALA A 18 5.63 -0.65 -8.86
C ALA A 18 4.93 0.58 -8.27
N GLN A 19 5.68 1.60 -7.80
CA GLN A 19 5.13 2.77 -7.13
C GLN A 19 4.09 3.52 -7.97
N GLN A 20 4.38 3.78 -9.25
CA GLN A 20 3.44 4.50 -10.11
C GLN A 20 2.15 3.70 -10.33
N VAL A 21 2.27 2.38 -10.51
CA VAL A 21 1.13 1.49 -10.72
C VAL A 21 0.25 1.42 -9.47
N LEU A 22 0.87 1.31 -8.30
CA LEU A 22 0.15 1.31 -7.02
C LEU A 22 -0.56 2.64 -6.74
N GLU A 23 0.07 3.77 -7.10
CA GLU A 23 -0.57 5.09 -6.99
C GLU A 23 -1.79 5.21 -7.91
N ASN A 24 -1.66 4.78 -9.18
CA ASN A 24 -2.77 4.75 -10.12
C ASN A 24 -3.92 3.86 -9.60
N PHE A 25 -3.61 2.66 -9.13
CA PHE A 25 -4.59 1.73 -8.59
C PHE A 25 -5.32 2.30 -7.37
N LYS A 26 -4.60 2.95 -6.46
CA LYS A 26 -5.20 3.66 -5.33
C LYS A 26 -6.21 4.73 -5.79
N TYR A 27 -5.94 5.44 -6.87
CA TYR A 27 -6.88 6.42 -7.43
C TYR A 27 -8.13 5.76 -8.03
N GLU A 28 -7.96 4.66 -8.76
CA GLU A 28 -9.09 3.88 -9.30
C GLU A 28 -9.98 3.37 -8.18
N ILE A 29 -9.40 2.78 -7.14
CA ILE A 29 -10.12 2.31 -5.96
C ILE A 29 -10.84 3.44 -5.25
N ALA A 30 -10.18 4.58 -5.05
CA ALA A 30 -10.80 5.74 -4.41
C ALA A 30 -12.02 6.25 -5.20
N ASN A 31 -11.93 6.26 -6.53
CA ASN A 31 -13.06 6.60 -7.39
C ASN A 31 -14.20 5.56 -7.28
N GLU A 32 -13.88 4.26 -7.22
CA GLU A 32 -14.87 3.17 -7.09
C GLU A 32 -15.68 3.28 -5.79
N ILE A 33 -15.04 3.65 -4.68
CA ILE A 33 -15.70 3.80 -3.37
C ILE A 33 -16.36 5.18 -3.16
N GLY A 34 -16.43 6.00 -4.22
CA GLY A 34 -17.11 7.30 -4.19
C GLY A 34 -16.31 8.45 -3.57
N LEU A 35 -14.99 8.29 -3.41
CA LEU A 35 -14.10 9.37 -2.99
C LEU A 35 -13.62 10.15 -4.23
N THR A 36 -14.49 11.01 -4.75
CA THR A 36 -14.15 11.93 -5.83
C THR A 36 -12.99 12.83 -5.41
N ASN A 37 -11.98 13.00 -6.27
CA ASN A 37 -10.80 13.84 -6.08
C ASN A 37 -9.71 13.35 -5.10
N TYR A 38 -9.62 12.05 -4.77
CA TYR A 38 -8.54 11.52 -3.89
C TYR A 38 -7.09 11.87 -4.32
N ALA A 39 -6.89 12.20 -5.60
CA ALA A 39 -5.61 12.68 -6.15
C ALA A 39 -5.32 14.17 -5.86
N GLY A 40 -6.34 14.99 -5.67
CA GLY A 40 -6.24 16.44 -5.50
C GLY A 40 -6.68 16.95 -4.12
N VAL A 41 -7.44 16.17 -3.33
CA VAL A 41 -7.71 16.51 -1.94
C VAL A 41 -6.49 16.25 -1.08
N ASP A 42 -6.19 17.22 -0.21
CA ASP A 42 -5.23 17.04 0.84
C ASP A 42 -5.68 15.88 1.72
N LYS A 43 -4.82 14.87 1.88
CA LYS A 43 -5.14 13.65 2.63
C LYS A 43 -5.35 13.94 4.11
N GLY A 44 -5.00 15.14 4.58
CA GLY A 44 -5.32 15.66 5.91
C GLY A 44 -6.78 16.10 6.09
N GLU A 45 -7.50 16.42 5.02
CA GLU A 45 -8.93 16.81 5.07
C GLU A 45 -9.87 15.60 5.07
N LEU A 46 -9.37 14.45 4.60
CA LEU A 46 -10.10 13.18 4.66
C LEU A 46 -10.00 12.59 6.07
N THR A 47 -11.12 12.04 6.56
CA THR A 47 -11.12 11.36 7.86
C THR A 47 -10.16 10.17 7.83
N SER A 48 -9.50 9.88 8.96
CA SER A 48 -8.60 8.72 9.08
C SER A 48 -9.28 7.41 8.68
N ARG A 49 -10.61 7.30 8.89
CA ARG A 49 -11.42 6.15 8.48
C ARG A 49 -11.53 6.02 6.97
N GLN A 50 -11.74 7.11 6.23
CA GLN A 50 -11.82 7.10 4.77
C GLN A 50 -10.48 6.72 4.13
N ASN A 51 -9.39 7.32 4.60
CA ASN A 51 -8.04 6.97 4.15
C ASN A 51 -7.72 5.49 4.43
N GLY A 52 -8.06 5.00 5.63
CA GLY A 52 -7.91 3.59 5.98
C GLY A 52 -8.77 2.66 5.11
N TYR A 53 -9.99 3.07 4.78
CA TYR A 53 -10.90 2.30 3.93
C TYR A 53 -10.36 2.14 2.50
N VAL A 54 -9.81 3.20 1.90
CA VAL A 54 -9.15 3.14 0.57
C VAL A 54 -8.03 2.10 0.57
N GLY A 55 -7.10 2.20 1.53
CA GLY A 55 -5.95 1.28 1.62
C GLY A 55 -6.38 -0.16 1.87
N GLY A 56 -7.35 -0.38 2.75
CA GLY A 56 -7.89 -1.71 3.04
C GLY A 56 -8.63 -2.32 1.83
N TYR A 57 -9.40 -1.51 1.11
CA TYR A 57 -10.11 -1.96 -0.09
C TYR A 57 -9.15 -2.30 -1.23
N MET A 58 -8.09 -1.50 -1.40
CA MET A 58 -6.99 -1.78 -2.33
C MET A 58 -6.36 -3.16 -2.07
N VAL A 59 -6.02 -3.47 -0.81
CA VAL A 59 -5.45 -4.78 -0.43
C VAL A 59 -6.45 -5.92 -0.68
N ARG A 60 -7.72 -5.73 -0.34
CA ARG A 60 -8.77 -6.74 -0.58
C ARG A 60 -8.90 -7.11 -2.06
N LYS A 61 -8.91 -6.12 -2.95
CA LYS A 61 -8.95 -6.36 -4.40
C LYS A 61 -7.71 -7.08 -4.92
N MET A 62 -6.52 -6.73 -4.42
CA MET A 62 -5.28 -7.45 -4.76
C MET A 62 -5.35 -8.92 -4.32
N ILE A 63 -5.82 -9.18 -3.10
CA ILE A 63 -5.98 -10.55 -2.58
C ILE A 63 -6.99 -11.31 -3.43
N GLN A 64 -8.15 -10.73 -3.73
CA GLN A 64 -9.15 -11.36 -4.59
C GLN A 64 -8.59 -11.73 -5.97
N GLN A 65 -7.84 -10.82 -6.61
CA GLN A 65 -7.20 -11.10 -7.88
C GLN A 65 -6.16 -12.23 -7.79
N VAL A 66 -5.42 -12.31 -6.68
CA VAL A 66 -4.47 -13.40 -6.44
C VAL A 66 -5.20 -14.71 -6.16
N GLU A 67 -6.30 -14.70 -5.40
CA GLU A 67 -7.19 -15.85 -5.18
C GLU A 67 -7.76 -16.39 -6.49
N ASP A 68 -8.26 -15.51 -7.37
CA ASP A 68 -8.74 -15.88 -8.70
C ASP A 68 -7.62 -16.50 -9.56
N GLN A 69 -6.41 -15.93 -9.52
CA GLN A 69 -5.26 -16.50 -10.24
C GLN A 69 -4.80 -17.85 -9.67
N MET A 70 -4.91 -18.06 -8.36
CA MET A 70 -4.65 -19.35 -7.72
C MET A 70 -5.71 -20.38 -8.08
N ALA A 71 -6.99 -19.99 -8.06
CA ALA A 71 -8.09 -20.86 -8.45
C ALA A 71 -7.97 -21.33 -9.91
N ASN A 72 -7.48 -20.45 -10.79
CA ASN A 72 -7.22 -20.74 -12.20
C ASN A 72 -5.85 -21.38 -12.46
N GLY A 73 -5.05 -21.68 -11.43
CA GLY A 73 -3.73 -22.30 -11.55
C GLY A 73 -2.66 -21.44 -12.23
N THR A 74 -2.91 -20.15 -12.41
CA THR A 74 -1.95 -19.20 -13.02
C THR A 74 -0.79 -18.89 -12.07
N ILE A 75 -1.08 -18.83 -10.77
CA ILE A 75 -0.07 -18.67 -9.72
C ILE A 75 0.18 -20.04 -9.07
N GLN A 76 1.44 -20.50 -9.10
CA GLN A 76 1.85 -21.67 -8.30
C GLN A 76 2.07 -21.24 -6.85
N THR A 77 1.44 -21.93 -5.90
CA THR A 77 1.55 -21.66 -4.44
C THR A 77 3.00 -21.69 -3.94
N SER A 78 3.85 -22.51 -4.57
CA SER A 78 5.28 -22.58 -4.31
C SER A 78 5.99 -21.24 -4.56
N GLN A 79 5.56 -20.45 -5.55
CA GLN A 79 6.18 -19.16 -5.87
C GLN A 79 5.83 -18.06 -4.84
N LEU A 80 4.65 -18.12 -4.23
CA LEU A 80 4.29 -17.22 -3.12
C LEU A 80 5.09 -17.52 -1.86
N ALA A 81 5.28 -18.80 -1.54
CA ALA A 81 6.08 -19.23 -0.38
C ALA A 81 7.57 -18.85 -0.50
N GLN A 82 8.05 -18.65 -1.72
CA GLN A 82 9.42 -18.22 -2.01
C GLN A 82 9.58 -16.69 -2.06
N GLN A 83 8.51 -15.92 -1.81
CA GLN A 83 8.68 -14.47 -1.72
C GLN A 83 9.63 -14.13 -0.57
N PRO A 84 10.70 -13.37 -0.84
CA PRO A 84 11.64 -12.99 0.20
C PRO A 84 10.87 -12.19 1.26
N ALA A 85 11.13 -12.51 2.53
CA ALA A 85 10.56 -11.77 3.64
C ALA A 85 10.73 -10.25 3.40
N PRO A 86 9.71 -9.42 3.72
CA PRO A 86 9.82 -7.99 3.57
C PRO A 86 11.08 -7.52 4.30
N LYS A 87 12.02 -6.91 3.57
CA LYS A 87 13.30 -6.49 4.13
C LYS A 87 13.02 -5.60 5.35
N SER A 88 13.52 -6.02 6.51
CA SER A 88 13.47 -5.23 7.74
C SER A 88 13.90 -3.79 7.47
N PRO A 89 13.31 -2.78 8.14
CA PRO A 89 13.66 -1.40 7.92
C PRO A 89 15.17 -1.21 8.14
N ALA A 90 15.91 -0.98 7.06
CA ALA A 90 17.33 -0.68 7.13
C ALA A 90 17.56 0.58 7.99
N GLY A 91 18.38 0.43 9.03
CA GLY A 91 19.04 1.55 9.70
C GLY A 91 18.59 1.79 11.14
N THR A 92 19.15 1.03 12.08
CA THR A 92 19.40 1.50 13.44
C THR A 92 20.30 2.74 13.34
N THR A 93 19.81 3.90 13.77
CA THR A 93 20.64 5.10 13.93
C THR A 93 21.79 4.77 14.88
N GLN A 94 23.02 4.77 14.38
CA GLN A 94 24.22 4.76 15.19
C GLN A 94 24.32 6.13 15.85
N LEU A 95 23.94 6.21 17.13
CA LEU A 95 24.19 7.39 17.97
C LEU A 95 25.64 7.31 18.44
N LEU A 96 26.48 8.22 17.93
CA LEU A 96 27.68 8.69 18.59
C LEU A 96 27.32 9.91 19.45
#